data_AF-A0A4Y8ZR22-F1
#
_entry.id   AF-A0A4Y8ZR22-F1
#
_cell.length_a   1.000
_cell.length_b   1.000
_cell.length_c   1.000
_cell.angle_alpha   90.00
_cell.angle_beta   90.00
_cell.angle_gamma   90.00
#
_symmetry.space_group_name_H-M   'P 1'
#
loop_
_entity.id
_entity.type
_entity.pdbx_description
1 polymer ?
#
loop_
_entity_poly.entity_id
_entity_poly.type
_entity_poly.pdbx_seq_one_letter_code
_entity_poly.pdbx_strand_id
1 'polypeptide(L)'
;MIKKTLLAFALAASALSPASAAWRQATSKHFLIYSDQSEADLRALADRLERYDSAMRVDRGVQDPDKGQAGRVRLFVVEDIDEVQKIFGDNSTKVAGFYIPRAGGSFALMPRRIVASTEREMDAEHVLRHEYAHAFMFENWASLALPRWLGEGFAEFSAGARVNKDGSVDFGMPARHRIYGLAYHQGFTLNDLLEPPSKMSPEDGDAFYGKSWLLTHMLTFDKDREGQLGKYLSELNSGKSGMDAAKAAFGDLKKLDVDMRAYLKQSRFQGKTIPAGLVKPGSIEVRPLTAAEAAIIPIVIRSKRGVTEESAKKLVLDARKAAAPFPNDKAAQVMLAEAEFDAKNYAEAEAAADRAIAADPQFVDAILYKGMARMEKAKAEKSSDPTVWREVRRLFSSANRADPSNPLPLVLFYDSFEAAGAKPTDNAVAGLFAAFEAAPQDIDVRLKAGRQYLASGNAAGAKLALGPVAYHPHGGELAEMASAILKTLADKGAPAALSEFDRLKKEAEDKEKEAAKKKA
;
A
#
# COMPACT_ATOMS: atom_id res chain seq x y z
N MET A 1 -40.23 -63.72 34.94
CA MET A 1 -39.53 -62.47 35.28
C MET A 1 -38.86 -61.92 34.03
N ILE A 2 -39.25 -60.70 33.65
CA ILE A 2 -38.56 -59.70 32.82
C ILE A 2 -38.13 -60.15 31.41
N LYS A 3 -39.01 -59.96 30.42
CA LYS A 3 -38.61 -59.80 29.01
C LYS A 3 -38.51 -58.30 28.69
N LYS A 4 -37.31 -57.92 28.27
CA LYS A 4 -36.85 -56.56 27.96
C LYS A 4 -37.50 -56.06 26.67
N THR A 5 -38.06 -54.86 26.71
CA THR A 5 -38.51 -54.11 25.52
C THR A 5 -37.38 -53.15 25.12
N LEU A 6 -36.86 -53.32 23.91
CA LEU A 6 -35.91 -52.42 23.27
C LEU A 6 -36.62 -51.14 22.85
N LEU A 7 -36.14 -49.98 23.34
CA LEU A 7 -36.56 -48.66 22.87
C LEU A 7 -35.52 -48.19 21.84
N ALA A 8 -35.95 -48.00 20.59
CA ALA A 8 -35.14 -47.44 19.52
C ALA A 8 -34.99 -45.93 19.73
N PHE A 9 -33.75 -45.46 19.86
CA PHE A 9 -33.41 -44.04 19.88
C PHE A 9 -33.22 -43.56 18.44
N ALA A 10 -34.13 -42.72 17.96
CA ALA A 10 -33.96 -42.01 16.68
C ALA A 10 -32.98 -40.85 16.88
N LEU A 11 -31.76 -41.00 16.36
CA LEU A 11 -30.76 -39.93 16.31
C LEU A 11 -31.13 -38.96 15.19
N ALA A 12 -31.63 -37.77 15.54
CA ALA A 12 -31.75 -36.67 14.61
C ALA A 12 -30.35 -36.13 14.29
N ALA A 13 -29.84 -36.48 13.11
CA ALA A 13 -28.61 -35.92 12.58
C ALA A 13 -28.88 -34.48 12.13
N SER A 14 -28.67 -33.52 13.04
CA SER A 14 -28.50 -32.12 12.67
C SER A 14 -27.24 -32.01 11.82
N ALA A 15 -27.41 -31.82 10.51
CA ALA A 15 -26.33 -31.40 9.63
C ALA A 15 -25.87 -30.01 10.08
N LEU A 16 -24.88 -29.97 10.99
CA LEU A 16 -24.08 -28.78 11.23
C LEU A 16 -23.31 -28.51 9.94
N SER A 17 -23.87 -27.70 9.04
CA SER A 17 -23.06 -27.01 8.04
C SER A 17 -21.95 -26.31 8.81
N PRO A 18 -20.66 -26.50 8.45
CA PRO A 18 -19.61 -25.70 9.06
C PRO A 18 -20.02 -24.24 8.89
N ALA A 19 -20.00 -23.48 9.99
CA ALA A 19 -20.27 -22.05 9.96
C ALA A 19 -19.19 -21.42 9.07
N SER A 20 -19.43 -21.38 7.76
CA SER A 20 -18.61 -20.65 6.82
C SER A 20 -18.68 -19.21 7.27
N ALA A 21 -17.53 -18.65 7.66
CA ALA A 21 -17.38 -17.25 7.99
C ALA A 21 -17.96 -16.45 6.82
N ALA A 22 -19.13 -15.83 7.04
CA ALA A 22 -19.88 -15.19 5.98
C ALA A 22 -19.22 -13.85 5.66
N TRP A 23 -18.23 -13.89 4.76
CA TRP A 23 -17.54 -12.69 4.29
C TRP A 23 -18.53 -11.68 3.70
N ARG A 24 -18.31 -10.41 4.02
CA ARG A 24 -19.06 -9.26 3.55
C ARG A 24 -18.09 -8.25 2.94
N GLN A 25 -18.64 -7.43 2.05
CA GLN A 25 -17.95 -6.28 1.47
C GLN A 25 -18.66 -5.01 1.93
N ALA A 26 -17.92 -4.05 2.49
CA ALA A 26 -18.34 -2.66 2.59
C ALA A 26 -17.68 -1.84 1.49
N THR A 27 -18.49 -1.02 0.83
CA THR A 27 -18.06 -0.11 -0.24
C THR A 27 -18.38 1.30 0.19
N SER A 28 -17.38 2.17 0.11
CA SER A 28 -17.47 3.59 0.45
C SER A 28 -16.70 4.41 -0.59
N LYS A 29 -16.50 5.71 -0.36
CA LYS A 29 -15.82 6.56 -1.34
C LYS A 29 -14.35 6.16 -1.48
N HIS A 30 -13.67 5.94 -0.36
CA HIS A 30 -12.23 5.70 -0.28
C HIS A 30 -11.86 4.25 0.00
N PHE A 31 -12.79 3.43 0.51
CA PHE A 31 -12.49 2.08 0.96
C PHE A 31 -13.37 1.00 0.31
N LEU A 32 -12.74 -0.13 0.05
CA LEU A 32 -13.36 -1.40 -0.26
C LEU A 32 -12.93 -2.43 0.80
N ILE A 33 -13.79 -2.69 1.78
CA ILE A 33 -13.44 -3.44 2.99
C ILE A 33 -14.07 -4.83 2.95
N TYR A 34 -13.26 -5.87 3.13
CA TYR A 34 -13.68 -7.25 3.25
C TYR A 34 -13.48 -7.75 4.66
N SER A 35 -14.51 -8.35 5.25
CA SER A 35 -14.45 -8.93 6.60
C SER A 35 -15.51 -9.99 6.79
N ASP A 36 -15.27 -10.94 7.70
CA ASP A 36 -16.28 -11.89 8.18
C ASP A 36 -17.17 -11.34 9.30
N GLN A 37 -16.95 -10.09 9.74
CA GLN A 37 -17.72 -9.40 10.75
C GLN A 37 -19.21 -9.23 10.37
N SER A 38 -20.04 -8.94 11.37
CA SER A 38 -21.45 -8.60 11.15
C SER A 38 -21.59 -7.36 10.24
N GLU A 39 -22.74 -7.21 9.57
CA GLU A 39 -22.99 -6.02 8.76
C GLU A 39 -22.89 -4.72 9.59
N ALA A 40 -23.39 -4.74 10.82
CA ALA A 40 -23.35 -3.58 11.71
C ALA A 40 -21.92 -3.17 12.05
N ASP A 41 -21.06 -4.12 12.40
CA ASP A 41 -19.66 -3.85 12.75
C ASP A 41 -18.86 -3.38 11.53
N LEU A 42 -19.05 -4.02 10.38
CA LEU A 42 -18.37 -3.66 9.14
C LEU A 42 -18.80 -2.26 8.65
N ARG A 43 -20.09 -1.93 8.76
CA ARG A 43 -20.60 -0.58 8.47
C ARG A 43 -20.03 0.46 9.43
N ALA A 44 -19.94 0.14 10.72
CA ALA A 44 -19.38 1.05 11.72
C ALA A 44 -17.88 1.27 11.51
N LEU A 45 -17.12 0.24 11.12
CA LEU A 45 -15.72 0.37 10.74
C LEU A 45 -15.55 1.28 9.52
N ALA A 46 -16.33 1.06 8.46
CA ALA A 46 -16.31 1.90 7.26
C ALA A 46 -16.64 3.37 7.59
N ASP A 47 -17.64 3.63 8.44
CA ASP A 47 -17.99 4.99 8.87
C ASP A 47 -16.85 5.67 9.64
N ARG A 48 -16.20 4.95 10.58
CA ARG A 48 -15.04 5.51 11.30
C ARG A 48 -13.88 5.84 10.37
N LEU A 49 -13.59 4.99 9.38
CA LEU A 49 -12.52 5.23 8.41
C LEU A 49 -12.81 6.40 7.48
N GLU A 50 -14.03 6.52 6.98
CA GLU A 50 -14.43 7.65 6.14
C GLU A 50 -14.47 8.97 6.91
N ARG A 51 -14.86 8.94 8.20
CA ARG A 51 -14.74 10.13 9.07
C ARG A 51 -13.28 10.51 9.29
N TYR A 52 -12.41 9.52 9.48
CA TYR A 52 -10.98 9.73 9.65
C TYR A 52 -10.35 10.36 8.39
N ASP A 53 -10.56 9.79 7.20
CA ASP A 53 -10.10 10.39 5.94
C ASP A 53 -10.65 11.81 5.75
N SER A 54 -11.97 11.99 5.91
CA SER A 54 -12.60 13.30 5.73
C SER A 54 -12.00 14.34 6.68
N ALA A 55 -11.75 13.98 7.94
CA ALA A 55 -11.12 14.86 8.90
C ALA A 55 -9.65 15.14 8.56
N MET A 56 -8.88 14.16 8.07
CA MET A 56 -7.52 14.38 7.57
C MET A 56 -7.50 15.36 6.39
N ARG A 57 -8.44 15.21 5.44
CA ARG A 57 -8.55 16.12 4.29
C ARG A 57 -8.85 17.54 4.72
N VAL A 58 -9.80 17.72 5.65
CA VAL A 58 -10.11 19.04 6.22
C VAL A 58 -8.92 19.62 6.98
N ASP A 59 -8.26 18.81 7.82
CA ASP A 59 -7.11 19.24 8.62
C ASP A 59 -5.95 19.73 7.75
N ARG A 60 -5.70 19.03 6.63
CA ARG A 60 -4.56 19.26 5.73
C ARG A 60 -4.89 20.10 4.50
N GLY A 61 -6.14 20.54 4.34
CA GLY A 61 -6.57 21.31 3.17
C GLY A 61 -6.43 20.52 1.85
N VAL A 62 -6.56 19.20 1.93
CA VAL A 62 -6.40 18.29 0.78
C VAL A 62 -7.75 18.14 0.09
N GLN A 63 -7.74 18.17 -1.25
CA GLN A 63 -8.94 17.98 -2.06
C GLN A 63 -9.43 16.53 -2.00
N ASP A 64 -10.70 16.31 -2.33
CA ASP A 64 -11.33 15.00 -2.31
C ASP A 64 -11.95 14.65 -3.69
N PRO A 65 -11.11 14.50 -4.74
CA PRO A 65 -11.58 14.15 -6.07
C PRO A 65 -12.16 12.72 -6.09
N ASP A 66 -13.11 12.47 -6.98
CA ASP A 66 -13.57 11.11 -7.25
C ASP A 66 -12.47 10.34 -8.00
N LYS A 67 -11.95 9.28 -7.37
CA LYS A 67 -10.87 8.44 -7.90
C LYS A 67 -11.39 7.13 -8.50
N GLY A 68 -12.70 6.98 -8.62
CA GLY A 68 -13.33 5.76 -9.13
C GLY A 68 -13.03 4.54 -8.27
N GLN A 69 -13.23 3.35 -8.84
CA GLN A 69 -13.08 2.10 -8.09
C GLN A 69 -11.62 1.73 -7.84
N ALA A 70 -10.75 1.99 -8.83
CA ALA A 70 -9.33 1.65 -8.80
C ALA A 70 -8.52 2.48 -7.79
N GLY A 71 -9.02 3.66 -7.41
CA GLY A 71 -8.41 4.52 -6.40
C GLY A 71 -8.76 4.18 -4.95
N ARG A 72 -9.64 3.20 -4.70
CA ARG A 72 -10.02 2.80 -3.33
C ARG A 72 -8.94 1.93 -2.69
N VAL A 73 -8.71 2.12 -1.40
CA VAL A 73 -7.90 1.19 -0.60
C VAL A 73 -8.70 -0.10 -0.37
N ARG A 74 -8.16 -1.22 -0.82
CA ARG A 74 -8.73 -2.54 -0.59
C ARG A 74 -8.25 -3.08 0.76
N LEU A 75 -9.13 -3.07 1.76
CA LEU A 75 -8.82 -3.47 3.13
C LEU A 75 -9.39 -4.86 3.41
N PHE A 76 -8.55 -5.79 3.88
CA PHE A 76 -8.99 -7.06 4.43
C PHE A 76 -8.81 -7.05 5.95
N VAL A 77 -9.89 -7.34 6.66
CA VAL A 77 -9.89 -7.48 8.12
C VAL A 77 -9.96 -8.95 8.46
N VAL A 78 -8.85 -9.49 8.97
CA VAL A 78 -8.66 -10.90 9.34
C VAL A 78 -8.86 -11.11 10.84
N GLU A 79 -8.86 -12.36 11.30
CA GLU A 79 -9.28 -12.68 12.67
C GLU A 79 -8.41 -12.01 13.74
N ASP A 80 -7.10 -12.11 13.59
CA ASP A 80 -6.10 -11.69 14.57
C ASP A 80 -4.74 -11.38 13.93
N ILE A 81 -3.78 -11.00 14.79
CA ILE A 81 -2.43 -10.65 14.38
C ILE A 81 -1.62 -11.85 13.87
N ASP A 82 -1.94 -13.08 14.31
CA ASP A 82 -1.22 -14.27 13.88
C ASP A 82 -1.52 -14.57 12.41
N GLU A 83 -2.78 -14.36 11.98
CA GLU A 83 -3.15 -14.45 10.57
C GLU A 83 -2.44 -13.39 9.72
N VAL A 84 -2.34 -12.15 10.21
CA VAL A 84 -1.57 -11.07 9.56
C VAL A 84 -0.12 -11.47 9.37
N GLN A 85 0.55 -11.95 10.43
CA GLN A 85 1.95 -12.33 10.40
C GLN A 85 2.20 -13.52 9.47
N LYS A 86 1.29 -14.50 9.46
CA LYS A 86 1.33 -15.64 8.54
C LYS A 86 1.23 -15.20 7.08
N ILE A 87 0.36 -14.24 6.77
CA ILE A 87 0.20 -13.72 5.40
C ILE A 87 1.37 -12.82 5.03
N PHE A 88 1.87 -12.01 5.96
CA PHE A 88 3.04 -11.15 5.74
C PHE A 88 4.26 -11.97 5.33
N GLY A 89 4.48 -13.13 5.96
CA GLY A 89 5.57 -14.04 5.65
C GLY A 89 6.87 -13.73 6.40
N ASP A 90 7.94 -14.44 6.05
CA ASP A 90 9.32 -14.22 6.54
C ASP A 90 9.54 -14.37 8.06
N ASN A 91 8.68 -15.12 8.75
CA ASN A 91 8.71 -15.30 10.22
C ASN A 91 8.66 -13.96 11.00
N SER A 92 8.08 -12.91 10.40
CA SER A 92 7.97 -11.61 11.06
C SER A 92 6.95 -11.67 12.20
N THR A 93 7.44 -11.62 13.44
CA THR A 93 6.60 -11.50 14.66
C THR A 93 6.29 -10.04 15.02
N LYS A 94 6.68 -9.09 14.16
CA LYS A 94 6.71 -7.65 14.48
C LYS A 94 5.74 -6.80 13.69
N VAL A 95 4.96 -7.40 12.79
CA VAL A 95 3.99 -6.71 11.94
C VAL A 95 2.59 -6.89 12.52
N ALA A 96 1.91 -5.79 12.78
CA ALA A 96 0.54 -5.77 13.32
C ALA A 96 -0.52 -5.46 12.26
N GLY A 97 -0.09 -5.09 11.05
CA GLY A 97 -0.88 -4.68 9.90
C GLY A 97 0.07 -4.11 8.86
N PHE A 98 -0.34 -4.05 7.60
CA PHE A 98 0.50 -3.47 6.55
C PHE A 98 -0.30 -2.95 5.37
N TYR A 99 0.21 -1.90 4.74
CA TYR A 99 -0.26 -1.33 3.49
C TYR A 99 0.74 -1.53 2.35
N ILE A 100 0.24 -1.87 1.17
CA ILE A 100 1.02 -1.97 -0.08
C ILE A 100 0.42 -1.01 -1.10
N PRO A 101 1.15 0.07 -1.47
CA PRO A 101 0.70 0.96 -2.53
C PRO A 101 0.79 0.26 -3.89
N ARG A 102 -0.29 0.31 -4.67
CA ARG A 102 -0.32 -0.20 -6.05
C ARG A 102 -1.25 0.63 -6.93
N ALA A 103 -0.81 0.89 -8.15
CA ALA A 103 -1.60 1.47 -9.22
C ALA A 103 -2.83 0.60 -9.50
N GLY A 104 -4.01 1.14 -9.22
CA GLY A 104 -5.30 0.48 -9.45
C GLY A 104 -5.62 -0.70 -8.51
N GLY A 105 -4.94 -0.82 -7.37
CA GLY A 105 -5.16 -1.96 -6.48
C GLY A 105 -4.43 -1.90 -5.15
N SER A 106 -4.34 -0.73 -4.53
CA SER A 106 -3.70 -0.57 -3.22
C SER A 106 -4.37 -1.47 -2.18
N PHE A 107 -3.56 -2.14 -1.37
CA PHE A 107 -3.97 -3.25 -0.51
C PHE A 107 -3.58 -2.98 0.94
N ALA A 108 -4.47 -3.29 1.88
CA ALA A 108 -4.17 -3.28 3.30
C ALA A 108 -4.71 -4.56 3.96
N LEU A 109 -3.96 -5.07 4.95
CA LEU A 109 -4.36 -6.21 5.77
C LEU A 109 -4.26 -5.84 7.25
N MET A 110 -5.34 -6.01 7.99
CA MET A 110 -5.44 -5.65 9.40
C MET A 110 -6.09 -6.75 10.23
N PRO A 111 -5.69 -6.92 11.50
CA PRO A 111 -6.39 -7.82 12.41
C PRO A 111 -7.67 -7.14 12.91
N ARG A 112 -8.72 -7.91 13.16
CA ARG A 112 -9.96 -7.42 13.78
C ARG A 112 -9.73 -6.99 15.22
N ARG A 113 -8.86 -7.69 15.93
CA ARG A 113 -8.51 -7.40 17.32
C ARG A 113 -7.00 -7.46 17.51
N ILE A 114 -6.49 -6.52 18.28
CA ILE A 114 -5.24 -6.68 19.02
C ILE A 114 -5.67 -6.64 20.48
N VAL A 115 -5.28 -7.64 21.28
CA VAL A 115 -5.64 -7.68 22.70
C VAL A 115 -4.85 -6.58 23.40
N ALA A 116 -5.48 -5.40 23.53
CA ALA A 116 -4.97 -4.27 24.29
C ALA A 116 -5.69 -4.24 25.65
N SER A 117 -4.96 -4.51 26.72
CA SER A 117 -5.46 -4.53 28.10
C SER A 117 -5.43 -3.14 28.76
N THR A 118 -4.70 -2.19 28.18
CA THR A 118 -4.58 -0.80 28.67
C THR A 118 -4.43 0.19 27.52
N GLU A 119 -4.67 1.49 27.77
CA GLU A 119 -4.37 2.58 26.81
C GLU A 119 -2.86 2.74 26.50
N ARG A 120 -1.99 1.93 27.11
CA ARG A 120 -0.55 1.85 26.78
C ARG A 120 -0.25 0.77 25.75
N GLU A 121 -1.26 0.02 25.32
CA GLU A 121 -1.13 -1.02 24.30
C GLU A 121 -1.78 -0.55 23.00
N MET A 122 -1.17 -0.95 21.88
CA MET A 122 -1.63 -0.60 20.55
C MET A 122 -2.87 -1.41 20.20
N ASP A 123 -3.95 -0.74 19.76
CA ASP A 123 -5.13 -1.43 19.25
C ASP A 123 -5.09 -1.60 17.72
N ALA A 124 -5.96 -2.45 17.19
CA ALA A 124 -6.03 -2.75 15.76
C ALA A 124 -6.35 -1.50 14.90
N GLU A 125 -7.15 -0.57 15.43
CA GLU A 125 -7.52 0.62 14.68
C GLU A 125 -6.39 1.65 14.63
N HIS A 126 -5.53 1.72 15.65
CA HIS A 126 -4.32 2.54 15.65
C HIS A 126 -3.40 2.11 14.51
N VAL A 127 -3.15 0.80 14.38
CA VAL A 127 -2.34 0.28 13.27
C VAL A 127 -3.00 0.61 11.93
N LEU A 128 -4.32 0.43 11.80
CA LEU A 128 -5.03 0.72 10.55
C LEU A 128 -4.90 2.20 10.17
N ARG A 129 -5.07 3.11 11.14
CA ARG A 129 -4.90 4.55 10.91
C ARG A 129 -3.45 4.92 10.60
N HIS A 130 -2.46 4.26 11.21
CA HIS A 130 -1.04 4.43 10.90
C HIS A 130 -0.75 4.06 9.44
N GLU A 131 -1.14 2.86 9.01
CA GLU A 131 -0.95 2.39 7.64
C GLU A 131 -1.74 3.25 6.63
N TYR A 132 -2.95 3.69 6.97
CA TYR A 132 -3.71 4.60 6.13
C TYR A 132 -3.08 6.00 6.03
N ALA A 133 -2.48 6.51 7.11
CA ALA A 133 -1.78 7.79 7.08
C ALA A 133 -0.59 7.75 6.11
N HIS A 134 0.12 6.62 5.99
CA HIS A 134 1.09 6.43 4.91
C HIS A 134 0.44 6.49 3.54
N ALA A 135 -0.68 5.78 3.32
CA ALA A 135 -1.40 5.83 2.05
C ALA A 135 -1.82 7.26 1.68
N PHE A 136 -2.43 7.98 2.62
CA PHE A 136 -2.84 9.37 2.47
C PHE A 136 -1.66 10.27 2.12
N MET A 137 -0.53 10.10 2.81
CA MET A 137 0.69 10.88 2.59
C MET A 137 1.26 10.64 1.18
N PHE A 138 1.44 9.39 0.77
CA PHE A 138 2.00 9.05 -0.53
C PHE A 138 1.12 9.45 -1.70
N GLU A 139 -0.20 9.47 -1.49
CA GLU A 139 -1.16 9.89 -2.49
C GLU A 139 -1.21 11.41 -2.64
N ASN A 140 -1.27 12.16 -1.54
CA ASN A 140 -1.59 13.59 -1.58
C ASN A 140 -0.35 14.50 -1.54
N TRP A 141 0.80 14.00 -1.05
CA TRP A 141 2.08 14.74 -1.00
C TRP A 141 3.16 14.07 -1.84
N ALA A 142 2.73 13.44 -2.92
CA ALA A 142 3.54 12.59 -3.75
C ALA A 142 4.71 13.31 -4.46
N SER A 143 4.69 14.64 -4.53
CA SER A 143 5.80 15.42 -5.10
C SER A 143 6.88 15.77 -4.07
N LEU A 144 6.66 15.48 -2.79
CA LEU A 144 7.60 15.81 -1.71
C LEU A 144 8.46 14.60 -1.35
N ALA A 145 9.77 14.81 -1.31
CA ALA A 145 10.67 13.97 -0.54
C ALA A 145 10.40 14.24 0.94
N LEU A 146 9.86 13.23 1.64
CA LEU A 146 9.61 13.26 3.07
C LEU A 146 10.65 12.40 3.78
N PRO A 147 11.40 12.94 4.76
CA PRO A 147 12.38 12.15 5.48
C PRO A 147 11.67 11.13 6.38
N ARG A 148 12.35 10.01 6.63
CA ARG A 148 11.79 8.85 7.34
C ARG A 148 11.13 9.22 8.67
N TRP A 149 11.76 10.07 9.48
CA TRP A 149 11.20 10.48 10.79
C TRP A 149 9.88 11.23 10.65
N LEU A 150 9.71 12.04 9.60
CA LEU A 150 8.46 12.78 9.39
C LEU A 150 7.40 11.86 8.83
N GLY A 151 7.77 10.93 7.94
CA GLY A 151 6.84 9.92 7.41
C GLY A 151 6.23 9.08 8.54
N GLU A 152 7.06 8.50 9.41
CA GLU A 152 6.58 7.75 10.57
C GLU A 152 5.92 8.63 11.64
N GLY A 153 6.47 9.83 11.86
CA GLY A 153 5.94 10.76 12.85
C GLY A 153 4.55 11.27 12.49
N PHE A 154 4.30 11.53 11.20
CA PHE A 154 2.97 11.86 10.67
C PHE A 154 2.01 10.68 10.82
N ALA A 155 2.46 9.46 10.50
CA ALA A 155 1.65 8.26 10.63
C ALA A 155 1.25 8.02 12.09
N GLU A 156 2.20 8.06 13.04
CA GLU A 156 1.90 7.92 14.47
C GLU A 156 1.03 9.08 15.01
N PHE A 157 1.27 10.31 14.57
CA PHE A 157 0.48 11.47 14.96
C PHE A 157 -0.98 11.31 14.53
N SER A 158 -1.18 10.84 13.30
CA SER A 158 -2.50 10.66 12.70
C SER A 158 -3.17 9.38 13.23
N ALA A 159 -2.40 8.37 13.62
CA ALA A 159 -2.91 7.12 14.19
C ALA A 159 -3.57 7.31 15.56
N GLY A 160 -3.12 8.31 16.34
CA GLY A 160 -3.76 8.70 17.60
C GLY A 160 -5.12 9.38 17.44
N ALA A 161 -5.65 9.54 16.23
CA ALA A 161 -6.93 10.21 16.03
C ALA A 161 -8.09 9.49 16.72
N ARG A 162 -9.05 10.27 17.22
CA ARG A 162 -10.24 9.76 17.92
C ARG A 162 -11.50 10.28 17.25
N VAL A 163 -12.33 9.37 16.76
CA VAL A 163 -13.68 9.68 16.26
C VAL A 163 -14.63 9.72 17.46
N ASN A 164 -15.18 10.89 17.75
CA ASN A 164 -16.08 11.13 18.88
C ASN A 164 -17.53 10.71 18.54
N LYS A 165 -18.36 10.50 19.58
CA LYS A 165 -19.77 10.10 19.41
C LYS A 165 -20.62 11.11 18.65
N ASP A 166 -20.26 12.38 18.70
CA ASP A 166 -20.93 13.46 17.95
C ASP A 166 -20.48 13.54 16.49
N GLY A 167 -19.51 12.72 16.08
CA GLY A 167 -18.95 12.67 14.74
C GLY A 167 -17.78 13.63 14.50
N SER A 168 -17.35 14.38 15.52
CA SER A 168 -16.09 15.15 15.46
C SER A 168 -14.88 14.23 15.53
N VAL A 169 -13.72 14.71 15.08
CA VAL A 169 -12.47 13.93 15.08
C VAL A 169 -11.36 14.73 15.73
N ASP A 170 -10.72 14.16 16.75
CA ASP A 170 -9.55 14.75 17.41
C ASP A 170 -8.25 14.23 16.80
N PHE A 171 -7.24 15.10 16.67
CA PHE A 171 -5.86 14.80 16.28
C PHE A 171 -4.87 15.32 17.31
N GLY A 172 -3.66 14.76 17.32
CA GLY A 172 -2.60 15.14 18.26
C GLY A 172 -2.74 14.49 19.64
N MET A 173 -3.39 13.32 19.72
CA MET A 173 -3.47 12.61 20.99
C MET A 173 -2.08 12.08 21.40
N PRO A 174 -1.75 12.07 22.71
CA PRO A 174 -0.47 11.54 23.19
C PRO A 174 -0.27 10.07 22.79
N ALA A 175 0.90 9.73 22.23
CA ALA A 175 1.31 8.37 21.89
C ALA A 175 1.68 7.56 23.16
N ARG A 176 0.67 7.25 24.00
CA ARG A 176 0.86 6.58 25.30
C ARG A 176 1.53 5.21 25.17
N HIS A 177 1.33 4.51 24.07
CA HIS A 177 1.97 3.23 23.74
C HIS A 177 3.48 3.34 23.51
N ARG A 178 3.99 4.54 23.18
CA ARG A 178 5.41 4.80 22.92
C ARG A 178 6.16 5.37 24.13
N ILE A 179 5.52 5.42 25.31
CA ILE A 179 6.09 6.10 26.48
C ILE A 179 7.42 5.49 26.92
N TYR A 180 7.64 4.19 26.68
CA TYR A 180 8.87 3.51 27.04
C TYR A 180 10.06 4.00 26.19
N GLY A 181 9.98 3.93 24.85
CA GLY A 181 11.00 4.47 23.96
C GLY A 181 11.21 5.97 24.10
N LEU A 182 10.14 6.73 24.39
CA LEU A 182 10.22 8.18 24.63
C LEU A 182 10.95 8.54 25.93
N ALA A 183 10.64 7.87 27.04
CA ALA A 183 11.11 8.26 28.36
C ALA A 183 12.43 7.59 28.76
N TYR A 184 12.68 6.34 28.35
CA TYR A 184 13.75 5.52 28.91
C TYR A 184 14.89 5.20 27.94
N HIS A 185 14.68 5.28 26.61
CA HIS A 185 15.75 5.02 25.63
C HIS A 185 16.51 6.30 25.23
N GLN A 186 17.16 6.95 26.21
CA GLN A 186 17.85 8.23 26.01
C GLN A 186 19.11 8.15 25.12
N GLY A 187 19.61 6.94 24.83
CA GLY A 187 20.77 6.71 23.98
C GLY A 187 20.52 6.98 22.49
N PHE A 188 19.27 6.92 22.03
CA PHE A 188 18.90 7.24 20.64
C PHE A 188 18.86 8.76 20.45
N THR A 189 19.78 9.36 19.72
CA THR A 189 19.95 10.81 19.64
C THR A 189 19.06 11.47 18.57
N LEU A 190 18.99 12.80 18.55
CA LEU A 190 18.37 13.54 17.45
C LEU A 190 19.07 13.26 16.10
N ASN A 191 20.37 13.01 16.10
CA ASN A 191 21.07 12.64 14.87
C ASN A 191 20.60 11.28 14.36
N ASP A 192 20.43 10.30 15.24
CA ASP A 192 19.88 8.98 14.87
C ASP A 192 18.42 9.08 14.40
N LEU A 193 17.67 10.10 14.83
CA LEU A 193 16.33 10.37 14.30
C LEU A 193 16.39 10.93 12.88
N LEU A 194 17.25 11.92 12.63
CA LEU A 194 17.36 12.60 11.33
C LEU A 194 18.06 11.76 10.28
N GLU A 195 19.03 10.93 10.69
CA GLU A 195 19.83 10.03 9.87
C GLU A 195 19.85 8.64 10.51
N PRO A 196 18.74 7.87 10.39
CA PRO A 196 18.61 6.60 11.10
C PRO A 196 19.62 5.56 10.62
N PRO A 197 20.16 4.74 11.55
CA PRO A 197 21.07 3.67 11.19
C PRO A 197 20.35 2.63 10.31
N SER A 198 21.11 1.99 9.40
CA SER A 198 20.57 0.97 8.49
C SER A 198 20.01 -0.27 9.21
N LYS A 199 20.45 -0.51 10.45
CA LYS A 199 19.90 -1.53 11.35
C LYS A 199 19.58 -0.90 12.69
N MET A 200 18.38 -1.17 13.19
CA MET A 200 17.91 -0.73 14.50
C MET A 200 17.55 -1.95 15.35
N SER A 201 17.91 -1.90 16.64
CA SER A 201 17.36 -2.81 17.63
C SER A 201 15.84 -2.58 17.80
N PRO A 202 15.07 -3.52 18.38
CA PRO A 202 13.68 -3.27 18.76
C PRO A 202 13.51 -1.99 19.59
N GLU A 203 14.43 -1.73 20.53
CA GLU A 203 14.43 -0.57 21.41
C GLU A 203 14.70 0.74 20.65
N ASP A 204 15.66 0.73 19.71
CA ASP A 204 15.91 1.86 18.80
C ASP A 204 14.69 2.12 17.91
N GLY A 205 14.02 1.06 17.45
CA GLY A 205 12.79 1.17 16.68
C GLY A 205 11.69 1.88 17.47
N ASP A 206 11.40 1.44 18.70
CA ASP A 206 10.38 2.09 19.53
C ASP A 206 10.72 3.56 19.82
N ALA A 207 11.99 3.85 20.12
CA ALA A 207 12.46 5.22 20.30
C ALA A 207 12.35 6.06 19.02
N PHE A 208 12.64 5.48 17.85
CA PHE A 208 12.50 6.15 16.56
C PHE A 208 11.06 6.58 16.31
N TYR A 209 10.08 5.67 16.46
CA TYR A 209 8.65 6.00 16.29
C TYR A 209 8.18 7.04 17.32
N GLY A 210 8.54 6.84 18.59
CA GLY A 210 8.20 7.78 19.66
C GLY A 210 8.74 9.19 19.41
N LYS A 211 10.04 9.32 19.12
CA LYS A 211 10.67 10.63 18.87
C LYS A 211 10.22 11.26 17.56
N SER A 212 9.89 10.46 16.55
CA SER A 212 9.26 10.92 15.30
C SER A 212 7.90 11.56 15.57
N TRP A 213 7.06 10.91 16.38
CA TRP A 213 5.79 11.49 16.85
C TRP A 213 6.04 12.78 17.63
N LEU A 214 6.99 12.78 18.57
CA LEU A 214 7.28 13.94 19.43
C LEU A 214 7.71 15.17 18.64
N LEU A 215 8.64 15.00 17.69
CA LEU A 215 9.11 16.09 16.84
C LEU A 215 7.98 16.61 15.94
N THR A 216 7.20 15.71 15.35
CA THR A 216 6.03 16.07 14.52
C THR A 216 5.00 16.86 15.33
N HIS A 217 4.69 16.38 16.53
CA HIS A 217 3.74 17.02 17.43
C HIS A 217 4.21 18.40 17.87
N MET A 218 5.48 18.52 18.29
CA MET A 218 6.10 19.78 18.68
C MET A 218 6.08 20.79 17.52
N LEU A 219 6.49 20.40 16.31
CA LEU A 219 6.49 21.28 15.13
C LEU A 219 5.08 21.63 14.64
N THR A 220 4.05 20.88 15.03
CA THR A 220 2.65 21.14 14.68
C THR A 220 2.00 22.13 15.63
N PHE A 221 2.29 22.06 16.94
CA PHE A 221 1.55 22.79 17.97
C PHE A 221 2.35 23.83 18.75
N ASP A 222 3.68 23.77 18.74
CA ASP A 222 4.51 24.77 19.40
C ASP A 222 4.61 26.04 18.55
N LYS A 223 3.99 27.13 19.02
CA LYS A 223 3.95 28.41 18.30
C LYS A 223 5.34 29.01 18.09
N ASP A 224 6.28 28.74 19.00
CA ASP A 224 7.67 29.23 18.87
C ASP A 224 8.42 28.55 17.71
N ARG A 225 7.84 27.47 17.15
CA ARG A 225 8.39 26.69 16.03
C ARG A 225 7.55 26.77 14.76
N GLU A 226 6.56 27.65 14.73
CA GLU A 226 5.68 27.82 13.57
C GLU A 226 6.50 28.06 12.29
N GLY A 227 6.15 27.36 11.21
CA GLY A 227 6.83 27.45 9.92
C GLY A 227 8.15 26.67 9.78
N GLN A 228 8.75 26.17 10.88
CA GLN A 228 10.03 25.44 10.80
C GLN A 228 9.92 24.14 10.00
N LEU A 229 8.80 23.40 10.11
CA LEU A 229 8.57 22.18 9.33
C LEU A 229 8.51 22.48 7.82
N GLY A 230 7.80 23.53 7.43
CA GLY A 230 7.72 23.97 6.03
C GLY A 230 9.09 24.39 5.49
N LYS A 231 9.87 25.13 6.28
CA LYS A 231 11.25 25.48 5.93
C LYS A 231 12.13 24.24 5.77
N TYR A 232 12.06 23.29 6.69
CA TYR A 232 12.82 22.04 6.63
C TYR A 232 12.52 21.26 5.35
N LEU A 233 11.25 21.09 5.02
CA LEU A 233 10.83 20.40 3.79
C LEU A 233 11.26 21.15 2.53
N SER A 234 11.16 22.48 2.51
CA SER A 234 11.64 23.29 1.38
C SER A 234 13.14 23.12 1.17
N GLU A 235 13.93 23.13 2.23
CA GLU A 235 15.38 22.97 2.17
C GLU A 235 15.78 21.56 1.70
N LEU A 236 15.12 20.52 2.23
CA LEU A 236 15.35 19.14 1.82
C LEU A 236 15.01 18.94 0.33
N ASN A 237 13.85 19.44 -0.10
CA ASN A 237 13.40 19.30 -1.50
C ASN A 237 14.17 20.20 -2.47
N SER A 238 14.96 21.17 -1.99
CA SER A 238 15.93 21.92 -2.79
C SER A 238 17.23 21.15 -3.06
N GLY A 239 17.41 19.99 -2.42
CA GLY A 239 18.57 19.11 -2.59
C GLY A 239 19.61 19.19 -1.47
N LYS A 240 19.31 19.86 -0.34
CA LYS A 240 20.20 19.82 0.83
C LYS A 240 20.16 18.46 1.52
N SER A 241 21.24 18.11 2.21
CA SER A 241 21.26 16.94 3.10
C SER A 241 20.22 17.11 4.22
N GLY A 242 19.74 15.99 4.79
CA GLY A 242 18.81 16.02 5.92
C GLY A 242 19.34 16.85 7.09
N MET A 243 20.63 16.72 7.38
CA MET A 243 21.29 17.46 8.47
C MET A 243 21.43 18.97 8.18
N ASP A 244 21.76 19.36 6.96
CA ASP A 244 21.90 20.78 6.61
C ASP A 244 20.55 21.48 6.50
N ALA A 245 19.53 20.78 5.98
CA ALA A 245 18.15 21.23 6.03
C ALA A 245 17.68 21.43 7.47
N ALA A 246 18.01 20.48 8.38
CA ALA A 246 17.65 20.57 9.79
C ALA A 246 18.31 21.76 10.48
N LYS A 247 19.62 21.99 10.27
CA LYS A 247 20.32 23.17 10.81
C LYS A 247 19.72 24.47 10.29
N ALA A 248 19.40 24.52 9.00
CA ALA A 248 18.78 25.70 8.39
C ALA A 248 17.40 25.99 8.98
N ALA A 249 16.59 24.95 9.21
CA ALA A 249 15.22 25.10 9.68
C ALA A 249 15.07 25.27 11.20
N PHE A 250 15.84 24.48 11.97
CA PHE A 250 15.68 24.36 13.42
C PHE A 250 16.78 25.09 14.21
N GLY A 251 17.86 25.51 13.56
CA GLY A 251 19.01 26.17 14.20
C GLY A 251 19.95 25.18 14.88
N ASP A 252 20.32 25.46 16.13
CA ASP A 252 21.19 24.58 16.91
C ASP A 252 20.46 23.28 17.29
N LEU A 253 20.91 22.17 16.71
CA LEU A 253 20.31 20.84 16.92
C LEU A 253 20.50 20.32 18.35
N LYS A 254 21.55 20.74 19.06
CA LYS A 254 21.70 20.39 20.49
C LYS A 254 20.61 21.08 21.31
N LYS A 255 20.29 22.33 20.96
CA LYS A 255 19.17 23.05 21.57
C LYS A 255 17.84 22.39 21.20
N LEU A 256 17.64 21.96 19.95
CA LEU A 256 16.44 21.23 19.55
C LEU A 256 16.21 19.97 20.40
N ASP A 257 17.26 19.18 20.63
CA ASP A 257 17.17 17.98 21.48
C ASP A 257 16.78 18.31 22.93
N VAL A 258 17.34 19.37 23.50
CA VAL A 258 16.96 19.86 24.85
C VAL A 258 15.50 20.30 24.86
N ASP A 259 15.07 21.07 23.86
CA ASP A 259 13.71 21.59 23.75
C ASP A 259 12.70 20.44 23.56
N MET A 260 13.02 19.39 22.78
CA MET A 260 12.20 18.17 22.66
C MET A 260 12.03 17.46 24.00
N ARG A 261 13.11 17.32 24.78
CA ARG A 261 13.04 16.72 26.13
C ARG A 261 12.23 17.56 27.11
N ALA A 262 12.28 18.89 26.99
CA ALA A 262 11.45 19.78 27.78
C ALA A 262 9.98 19.69 27.37
N TYR A 263 9.70 19.63 26.07
CA TYR A 263 8.36 19.46 25.51
C TYR A 263 7.71 18.15 25.97
N LEU A 264 8.45 17.04 25.94
CA LEU A 264 7.98 15.73 26.42
C LEU A 264 7.55 15.74 27.90
N LYS A 265 8.17 16.59 28.73
CA LYS A 265 7.89 16.69 30.17
C LYS A 265 6.67 17.56 30.49
N GLN A 266 6.01 18.14 29.49
CA GLN A 266 4.80 18.92 29.72
C GLN A 266 3.69 18.03 30.28
N SER A 267 2.89 18.59 31.19
CA SER A 267 1.78 17.86 31.82
C SER A 267 0.57 17.70 30.90
N ARG A 268 0.52 18.45 29.80
CA ARG A 268 -0.56 18.45 28.80
C ARG A 268 0.02 18.69 27.41
N PHE A 269 -0.53 17.99 26.43
CA PHE A 269 -0.28 18.21 25.01
C PHE A 269 -1.47 18.93 24.37
N GLN A 270 -1.20 19.80 23.41
CA GLN A 270 -2.25 20.39 22.58
C GLN A 270 -2.79 19.34 21.59
N GLY A 271 -4.05 19.46 21.24
CA GLY A 271 -4.70 18.68 20.20
C GLY A 271 -5.60 19.57 19.36
N LYS A 272 -6.09 19.05 18.24
CA LYS A 272 -7.00 19.75 17.34
C LYS A 272 -8.25 18.92 17.12
N THR A 273 -9.41 19.54 17.17
CA THR A 273 -10.70 18.89 16.86
C THR A 273 -11.23 19.42 15.54
N ILE A 274 -11.55 18.50 14.62
CA ILE A 274 -12.33 18.78 13.42
C ILE A 274 -13.82 18.65 13.76
N PRO A 275 -14.60 19.74 13.70
CA PRO A 275 -16.02 19.69 14.05
C PRO A 275 -16.81 18.73 13.17
N ALA A 276 -17.80 18.06 13.75
CA ALA A 276 -18.64 17.09 13.04
C ALA A 276 -19.28 17.64 11.75
N GLY A 277 -19.64 18.93 11.72
CA GLY A 277 -20.22 19.59 10.55
C GLY A 277 -19.28 19.70 9.34
N LEU A 278 -17.97 19.53 9.53
CA LEU A 278 -16.98 19.49 8.46
C LEU A 278 -16.63 18.07 8.00
N VAL A 279 -16.95 17.06 8.82
CA VAL A 279 -16.63 15.64 8.55
C VAL A 279 -17.78 15.01 7.76
N LYS A 280 -17.47 14.51 6.56
CA LYS A 280 -18.44 13.99 5.61
C LYS A 280 -18.07 12.57 5.17
N PRO A 281 -18.52 11.52 5.89
CA PRO A 281 -18.12 10.15 5.59
C PRO A 281 -18.78 9.53 4.35
N GLY A 282 -19.73 10.22 3.72
CA GLY A 282 -20.42 9.72 2.53
C GLY A 282 -21.34 8.52 2.79
N SER A 283 -21.70 7.82 1.70
CA SER A 283 -22.56 6.63 1.75
C SER A 283 -21.73 5.36 1.90
N ILE A 284 -22.25 4.41 2.68
CA ILE A 284 -21.64 3.08 2.87
C ILE A 284 -22.64 2.04 2.40
N GLU A 285 -22.25 1.22 1.46
CA GLU A 285 -23.00 0.04 1.04
C GLU A 285 -22.36 -1.21 1.64
N VAL A 286 -23.16 -2.09 2.25
CA VAL A 286 -22.67 -3.38 2.77
C VAL A 286 -23.48 -4.49 2.13
N ARG A 287 -22.79 -5.51 1.63
CA ARG A 287 -23.42 -6.70 1.07
C ARG A 287 -22.69 -7.98 1.50
N PRO A 288 -23.38 -9.12 1.60
CA PRO A 288 -22.71 -10.41 1.64
C PRO A 288 -21.94 -10.67 0.35
N LEU A 289 -20.83 -11.39 0.45
CA LEU A 289 -20.18 -11.96 -0.72
C LEU A 289 -21.01 -13.12 -1.29
N THR A 290 -20.95 -13.30 -2.60
CA THR A 290 -21.46 -14.51 -3.25
C THR A 290 -20.61 -15.72 -2.85
N ALA A 291 -21.12 -16.93 -3.09
CA ALA A 291 -20.37 -18.16 -2.82
C ALA A 291 -19.03 -18.22 -3.57
N ALA A 292 -18.99 -17.70 -4.81
CA ALA A 292 -17.79 -17.65 -5.63
C ALA A 292 -16.76 -16.64 -5.07
N GLU A 293 -17.21 -15.44 -4.73
CA GLU A 293 -16.36 -14.41 -4.11
C GLU A 293 -15.78 -14.88 -2.77
N ALA A 294 -16.61 -15.48 -1.90
CA ALA A 294 -16.16 -15.98 -0.60
C ALA A 294 -15.13 -17.12 -0.74
N ALA A 295 -15.30 -18.01 -1.72
CA ALA A 295 -14.38 -19.13 -1.96
C ALA A 295 -12.96 -18.70 -2.33
N ILE A 296 -12.82 -17.51 -2.94
CA ILE A 296 -11.51 -17.01 -3.40
C ILE A 296 -10.80 -16.08 -2.41
N ILE A 297 -11.46 -15.59 -1.35
CA ILE A 297 -10.86 -14.59 -0.43
C ILE A 297 -9.47 -15.01 0.07
N PRO A 298 -9.24 -16.25 0.55
CA PRO A 298 -7.91 -16.66 0.99
C PRO A 298 -6.86 -16.66 -0.13
N ILE A 299 -7.28 -16.86 -1.38
CA ILE A 299 -6.39 -16.77 -2.55
C ILE A 299 -6.10 -15.30 -2.89
N VAL A 300 -7.13 -14.45 -2.92
CA VAL A 300 -7.00 -13.01 -3.18
C VAL A 300 -6.01 -12.37 -2.20
N ILE A 301 -6.17 -12.62 -0.90
CA ILE A 301 -5.29 -12.02 0.13
C ILE A 301 -3.82 -12.42 -0.10
N ARG A 302 -3.55 -13.70 -0.36
CA ARG A 302 -2.19 -14.22 -0.59
C ARG A 302 -1.57 -13.67 -1.89
N SER A 303 -2.34 -13.65 -2.98
CA SER A 303 -1.88 -13.12 -4.27
C SER A 303 -1.66 -11.61 -4.21
N LYS A 304 -2.58 -10.83 -3.60
CA LYS A 304 -2.41 -9.38 -3.43
C LYS A 304 -1.27 -9.01 -2.49
N ARG A 305 -0.97 -9.81 -1.46
CA ARG A 305 0.29 -9.65 -0.70
C ARG A 305 1.52 -9.78 -1.60
N GLY A 306 1.46 -10.65 -2.61
CA GLY A 306 2.54 -10.90 -3.55
C GLY A 306 3.14 -12.29 -3.35
N VAL A 307 3.38 -12.99 -4.46
CA VAL A 307 3.87 -14.37 -4.49
C VAL A 307 5.23 -14.46 -5.19
N THR A 308 6.10 -15.30 -4.65
CA THR A 308 7.28 -15.80 -5.39
C THR A 308 6.85 -16.87 -6.38
N GLU A 309 7.69 -17.19 -7.37
CA GLU A 309 7.42 -18.27 -8.32
C GLU A 309 7.09 -19.61 -7.63
N GLU A 310 7.80 -19.93 -6.54
CA GLU A 310 7.54 -21.16 -5.76
C GLU A 310 6.15 -21.14 -5.10
N SER A 311 5.81 -20.02 -4.44
CA SER A 311 4.51 -19.88 -3.78
C SER A 311 3.36 -19.78 -4.78
N ALA A 312 3.58 -19.22 -5.97
CA ALA A 312 2.59 -19.14 -7.05
C ALA A 312 2.21 -20.54 -7.57
N LYS A 313 3.20 -21.42 -7.77
CA LYS A 313 2.97 -22.83 -8.15
C LYS A 313 2.13 -23.62 -7.15
N LYS A 314 2.16 -23.22 -5.87
CA LYS A 314 1.30 -23.80 -4.82
C LYS A 314 -0.08 -23.14 -4.81
N LEU A 315 -0.13 -21.81 -4.86
CA LEU A 315 -1.37 -21.03 -4.77
C LEU A 315 -2.33 -21.30 -5.94
N VAL A 316 -1.80 -21.54 -7.15
CA VAL A 316 -2.63 -21.86 -8.33
C VAL A 316 -3.45 -23.14 -8.16
N LEU A 317 -2.98 -24.11 -7.37
CA LEU A 317 -3.73 -25.33 -7.09
C LEU A 317 -4.97 -25.03 -6.22
N ASP A 318 -4.80 -24.17 -5.21
CA ASP A 318 -5.91 -23.67 -4.40
C ASP A 318 -6.89 -22.86 -5.25
N ALA A 319 -6.40 -22.00 -6.14
CA ALA A 319 -7.22 -21.19 -7.04
C ALA A 319 -8.05 -22.06 -7.99
N ARG A 320 -7.44 -23.08 -8.62
CA ARG A 320 -8.14 -24.07 -9.46
C ARG A 320 -9.25 -24.77 -8.69
N LYS A 321 -8.96 -25.23 -7.47
CA LYS A 321 -9.95 -25.90 -6.61
C LYS A 321 -11.09 -24.96 -6.23
N ALA A 322 -10.79 -23.72 -5.85
CA ALA A 322 -11.78 -22.72 -5.46
C ALA A 322 -12.67 -22.29 -6.63
N ALA A 323 -12.11 -22.15 -7.83
CA ALA A 323 -12.84 -21.72 -9.02
C ALA A 323 -13.60 -22.85 -9.74
N ALA A 324 -13.24 -24.12 -9.52
CA ALA A 324 -13.86 -25.27 -10.20
C ALA A 324 -15.40 -25.33 -10.09
N PRO A 325 -16.04 -25.02 -8.95
CA PRO A 325 -17.50 -24.98 -8.85
C PRO A 325 -18.15 -23.79 -9.57
N PHE A 326 -17.36 -22.80 -10.00
CA PHE A 326 -17.84 -21.52 -10.52
C PHE A 326 -17.26 -21.20 -11.92
N PRO A 327 -17.50 -22.04 -12.94
CA PRO A 327 -16.87 -21.91 -14.26
C PRO A 327 -17.26 -20.63 -15.02
N ASN A 328 -18.42 -20.05 -14.70
CA ASN A 328 -18.97 -18.86 -15.36
C ASN A 328 -19.03 -17.63 -14.43
N ASP A 329 -18.46 -17.70 -13.23
CA ASP A 329 -18.44 -16.56 -12.30
C ASP A 329 -17.23 -15.67 -12.58
N LYS A 330 -17.46 -14.37 -12.83
CA LYS A 330 -16.38 -13.45 -13.20
C LYS A 330 -15.30 -13.31 -12.12
N ALA A 331 -15.68 -13.28 -10.85
CA ALA A 331 -14.75 -13.08 -9.74
C ALA A 331 -13.87 -14.32 -9.54
N ALA A 332 -14.47 -15.52 -9.57
CA ALA A 332 -13.72 -16.76 -9.49
C ALA A 332 -12.76 -16.94 -10.67
N GLN A 333 -13.22 -16.64 -11.89
CA GLN A 333 -12.41 -16.82 -13.10
C GLN A 333 -11.27 -15.78 -13.22
N VAL A 334 -11.46 -14.53 -12.78
CA VAL A 334 -10.35 -13.56 -12.80
C VAL A 334 -9.29 -13.88 -11.75
N MET A 335 -9.68 -14.36 -10.57
CA MET A 335 -8.69 -14.79 -9.57
C MET A 335 -7.93 -16.03 -10.06
N LEU A 336 -8.59 -16.94 -10.78
CA LEU A 336 -7.90 -18.04 -11.43
C LEU A 336 -6.92 -17.51 -12.50
N ALA A 337 -7.33 -16.55 -13.32
CA ALA A 337 -6.45 -15.95 -14.33
C ALA A 337 -5.20 -15.31 -13.70
N GLU A 338 -5.35 -14.58 -12.60
CA GLU A 338 -4.24 -14.01 -11.83
C GLU A 338 -3.32 -15.09 -11.27
N ALA A 339 -3.86 -16.12 -10.61
CA ALA A 339 -3.04 -17.19 -10.04
C ALA A 339 -2.30 -18.02 -11.10
N GLU A 340 -2.92 -18.26 -12.26
CA GLU A 340 -2.27 -18.92 -13.40
C GLU A 340 -1.17 -18.04 -14.00
N PHE A 341 -1.42 -16.73 -14.10
CA PHE A 341 -0.43 -15.76 -14.58
C PHE A 341 0.79 -15.72 -13.66
N ASP A 342 0.58 -15.61 -12.34
CA ASP A 342 1.64 -15.62 -11.33
C ASP A 342 2.45 -16.93 -11.38
N ALA A 343 1.79 -18.05 -11.68
CA ALA A 343 2.42 -19.37 -11.87
C ALA A 343 3.08 -19.56 -13.25
N LYS A 344 3.06 -18.53 -14.11
CA LYS A 344 3.58 -18.52 -15.49
C LYS A 344 2.84 -19.48 -16.45
N ASN A 345 1.63 -19.89 -16.11
CA ASN A 345 0.74 -20.70 -16.94
C ASN A 345 -0.10 -19.78 -17.85
N TYR A 346 0.56 -19.10 -18.78
CA TYR A 346 -0.06 -17.99 -19.52
C TYR A 346 -1.21 -18.42 -20.43
N ALA A 347 -1.22 -19.66 -20.94
CA ALA A 347 -2.33 -20.14 -21.75
C ALA A 347 -3.59 -20.36 -20.90
N GLU A 348 -3.43 -20.90 -19.70
CA GLU A 348 -4.48 -21.12 -18.72
C GLU A 348 -4.99 -19.79 -18.15
N ALA A 349 -4.09 -18.84 -17.91
CA ALA A 349 -4.44 -17.48 -17.50
C ALA A 349 -5.33 -16.79 -18.55
N GLU A 350 -4.94 -16.86 -19.83
CA GLU A 350 -5.75 -16.33 -20.94
C GLU A 350 -7.12 -17.01 -21.02
N ALA A 351 -7.18 -18.35 -20.88
CA ALA A 351 -8.45 -19.09 -20.93
C ALA A 351 -9.38 -18.76 -19.76
N ALA A 352 -8.84 -18.55 -18.55
CA ALA A 352 -9.61 -18.10 -17.39
C ALA A 352 -10.10 -16.66 -17.55
N ALA A 353 -9.25 -15.77 -18.06
CA ALA A 353 -9.63 -14.40 -18.38
C ALA A 353 -10.75 -14.35 -19.44
N ASP A 354 -10.71 -15.21 -20.46
CA ASP A 354 -11.77 -15.33 -21.46
C ASP A 354 -13.12 -15.71 -20.85
N ARG A 355 -13.15 -16.64 -19.89
CA ARG A 355 -14.38 -17.00 -19.16
C ARG A 355 -14.91 -15.83 -18.32
N ALA A 356 -14.02 -15.08 -17.67
CA ALA A 356 -14.41 -13.89 -16.91
C ALA A 356 -14.97 -12.78 -17.83
N ILE A 357 -14.36 -12.54 -18.99
CA ILE A 357 -14.85 -11.58 -20.02
C ILE A 357 -16.18 -12.04 -20.61
N ALA A 358 -16.39 -13.35 -20.79
CA ALA A 358 -17.67 -13.87 -21.26
C ALA A 358 -18.80 -13.62 -20.24
N ALA A 359 -18.49 -13.66 -18.95
CA ALA A 359 -19.43 -13.36 -17.87
C ALA A 359 -19.67 -11.84 -17.72
N ASP A 360 -18.65 -11.01 -17.93
CA ASP A 360 -18.73 -9.55 -17.90
C ASP A 360 -17.71 -8.92 -18.87
N PRO A 361 -18.16 -8.48 -20.07
CA PRO A 361 -17.27 -7.95 -21.11
C PRO A 361 -16.51 -6.66 -20.74
N GLN A 362 -16.95 -5.96 -19.68
CA GLN A 362 -16.30 -4.73 -19.20
C GLN A 362 -15.45 -4.98 -17.95
N PHE A 363 -15.25 -6.24 -17.55
CA PHE A 363 -14.49 -6.54 -16.36
C PHE A 363 -12.99 -6.30 -16.56
N VAL A 364 -12.53 -5.15 -16.07
CA VAL A 364 -11.19 -4.60 -16.33
C VAL A 364 -10.08 -5.57 -15.97
N ASP A 365 -10.12 -6.16 -14.78
CA ASP A 365 -9.09 -7.12 -14.32
C ASP A 365 -8.95 -8.31 -15.30
N ALA A 366 -10.07 -8.83 -15.83
CA ALA A 366 -10.02 -9.93 -16.79
C ALA A 366 -9.38 -9.50 -18.13
N ILE A 367 -9.72 -8.31 -18.63
CA ILE A 367 -9.10 -7.76 -19.84
C ILE A 367 -7.59 -7.56 -19.63
N LEU A 368 -7.18 -7.09 -18.44
CA LEU A 368 -5.78 -6.90 -18.09
C LEU A 368 -5.03 -8.22 -18.05
N TYR A 369 -5.52 -9.24 -17.34
CA TYR A 369 -4.86 -10.55 -17.28
C TYR A 369 -4.77 -11.23 -18.65
N LYS A 370 -5.78 -11.07 -19.51
CA LYS A 370 -5.69 -11.52 -20.90
C LYS A 370 -4.57 -10.82 -21.67
N GLY A 371 -4.48 -9.49 -21.54
CA GLY A 371 -3.43 -8.69 -22.18
C GLY A 371 -2.03 -9.05 -21.69
N MET A 372 -1.85 -9.18 -20.38
CA MET A 372 -0.59 -9.56 -19.75
C MET A 372 -0.16 -10.98 -20.16
N ALA A 373 -1.08 -11.95 -20.15
CA ALA A 373 -0.78 -13.32 -20.58
C ALA A 373 -0.32 -13.38 -22.05
N ARG A 374 -1.00 -12.65 -22.95
CA ARG A 374 -0.58 -12.55 -24.37
C ARG A 374 0.76 -11.86 -24.54
N MET A 375 1.02 -10.81 -23.76
CA MET A 375 2.30 -10.11 -23.76
C MET A 375 3.44 -11.05 -23.35
N GLU A 376 3.28 -11.82 -22.27
CA GLU A 376 4.31 -12.76 -21.81
C GLU A 376 4.52 -13.93 -22.78
N LYS A 377 3.45 -14.45 -23.41
CA LYS A 377 3.57 -15.43 -24.51
C LYS A 377 4.38 -14.87 -25.68
N ALA A 378 4.07 -13.65 -26.13
CA ALA A 378 4.80 -12.99 -27.21
C ALA A 378 6.28 -12.78 -26.88
N LYS A 379 6.61 -12.43 -25.63
CA LYS A 379 8.00 -12.33 -25.13
C LYS A 379 8.70 -13.68 -25.16
N ALA A 380 8.06 -14.74 -24.68
CA ALA A 380 8.62 -16.10 -24.66
C ALA A 380 8.89 -16.62 -26.08
N GLU A 381 8.01 -16.30 -27.03
CA GLU A 381 8.14 -16.63 -28.45
C GLU A 381 9.12 -15.70 -29.21
N LYS A 382 9.61 -14.63 -28.55
CA LYS A 382 10.41 -13.56 -29.17
C LYS A 382 9.73 -12.98 -30.43
N SER A 383 8.41 -12.82 -30.37
CA SER A 383 7.61 -12.43 -31.51
C SER A 383 7.94 -10.99 -31.95
N SER A 384 8.28 -10.85 -33.24
CA SER A 384 8.43 -9.56 -33.91
C SER A 384 7.21 -9.16 -34.74
N ASP A 385 6.12 -9.96 -34.71
CA ASP A 385 4.92 -9.72 -35.49
C ASP A 385 4.16 -8.48 -34.97
N PRO A 386 4.03 -7.40 -35.76
CA PRO A 386 3.30 -6.20 -35.36
C PRO A 386 1.83 -6.45 -35.02
N THR A 387 1.23 -7.52 -35.57
CA THR A 387 -0.18 -7.89 -35.34
C THR A 387 -0.39 -8.38 -33.91
N VAL A 388 0.52 -9.21 -33.40
CA VAL A 388 0.50 -9.71 -32.02
C VAL A 388 0.56 -8.54 -31.03
N TRP A 389 1.51 -7.63 -31.22
CA TRP A 389 1.69 -6.48 -30.34
C TRP A 389 0.54 -5.46 -30.44
N ARG A 390 -0.08 -5.32 -31.62
CA ARG A 390 -1.28 -4.49 -31.79
C ARG A 390 -2.45 -5.04 -30.98
N GLU A 391 -2.63 -6.35 -30.94
CA GLU A 391 -3.72 -6.98 -30.18
C GLU A 391 -3.50 -6.86 -28.65
N VAL A 392 -2.26 -7.04 -28.18
CA VAL A 392 -1.89 -6.78 -26.77
C VAL A 392 -2.25 -5.34 -26.38
N ARG A 393 -1.82 -4.36 -27.19
CA ARG A 393 -2.12 -2.93 -26.97
C ARG A 393 -3.61 -2.62 -27.04
N ARG A 394 -4.37 -3.32 -27.89
CA ARG A 394 -5.83 -3.18 -27.99
C ARG A 394 -6.52 -3.61 -26.70
N LEU A 395 -6.05 -4.66 -26.05
CA LEU A 395 -6.58 -5.12 -24.76
C LEU A 395 -6.37 -4.07 -23.67
N PHE A 396 -5.16 -3.54 -23.53
CA PHE A 396 -4.88 -2.47 -22.54
C PHE A 396 -5.67 -1.19 -22.83
N SER A 397 -5.79 -0.80 -24.11
CA SER A 397 -6.66 0.32 -24.49
C SER A 397 -8.14 0.07 -24.18
N SER A 398 -8.59 -1.18 -24.27
CA SER A 398 -9.96 -1.58 -23.93
C SER A 398 -10.22 -1.56 -22.42
N ALA A 399 -9.25 -2.02 -21.63
CA ALA A 399 -9.29 -1.94 -20.18
C ALA A 399 -9.38 -0.47 -19.71
N ASN A 400 -8.56 0.42 -20.31
CA ASN A 400 -8.61 1.86 -20.02
C ASN A 400 -9.97 2.50 -20.38
N ARG A 401 -10.64 2.03 -21.44
CA ARG A 401 -11.99 2.54 -21.78
C ARG A 401 -13.06 2.02 -20.82
N ALA A 402 -12.89 0.82 -20.29
CA ALA A 402 -13.83 0.23 -19.34
C ALA A 402 -13.73 0.87 -17.96
N ASP A 403 -12.52 1.26 -17.53
CA ASP A 403 -12.30 2.07 -16.33
C ASP A 403 -11.17 3.10 -16.57
N PRO A 404 -11.52 4.33 -17.01
CA PRO A 404 -10.54 5.40 -17.21
C PRO A 404 -9.88 5.90 -15.92
N SER A 405 -10.43 5.58 -14.75
CA SER A 405 -9.83 5.93 -13.46
C SER A 405 -8.71 4.97 -13.05
N ASN A 406 -8.63 3.80 -13.70
CA ASN A 406 -7.59 2.82 -13.43
C ASN A 406 -6.30 3.20 -14.19
N PRO A 407 -5.18 3.45 -13.50
CA PRO A 407 -3.92 3.81 -14.14
C PRO A 407 -3.16 2.62 -14.74
N LEU A 408 -3.41 1.39 -14.26
CA LEU A 408 -2.67 0.20 -14.67
C LEU A 408 -2.74 -0.11 -16.18
N PRO A 409 -3.91 0.01 -16.86
CA PRO A 409 -3.99 -0.11 -18.32
C PRO A 409 -2.99 0.78 -19.09
N LEU A 410 -2.75 2.01 -18.62
CA LEU A 410 -1.83 2.95 -19.27
C LEU A 410 -0.37 2.52 -19.09
N VAL A 411 -0.02 2.04 -17.88
CA VAL A 411 1.30 1.47 -17.59
C VAL A 411 1.57 0.26 -18.47
N LEU A 412 0.64 -0.69 -18.55
CA LEU A 412 0.80 -1.88 -19.38
C LEU A 412 0.83 -1.58 -20.89
N PHE A 413 0.09 -0.55 -21.33
CA PHE A 413 0.20 -0.06 -22.70
C PHE A 413 1.60 0.45 -23.01
N TYR A 414 2.22 1.21 -22.11
CA TYR A 414 3.61 1.64 -22.22
C TYR A 414 4.59 0.44 -22.20
N ASP A 415 4.45 -0.48 -21.24
CA ASP A 415 5.32 -1.65 -21.09
C ASP A 415 5.29 -2.56 -22.33
N SER A 416 4.17 -2.60 -23.06
CA SER A 416 4.05 -3.37 -24.30
C SER A 416 5.00 -2.92 -25.44
N PHE A 417 5.58 -1.72 -25.35
CA PHE A 417 6.60 -1.27 -26.30
C PHE A 417 7.97 -1.80 -25.91
N GLU A 418 8.35 -1.69 -24.63
CA GLU A 418 9.59 -2.26 -24.10
C GLU A 418 9.62 -3.78 -24.30
N ALA A 419 8.52 -4.46 -24.01
CA ALA A 419 8.35 -5.90 -24.24
C ALA A 419 8.52 -6.31 -25.71
N ALA A 420 8.17 -5.43 -26.65
CA ALA A 420 8.33 -5.63 -28.09
C ALA A 420 9.72 -5.24 -28.62
N GLY A 421 10.61 -4.72 -27.77
CA GLY A 421 11.87 -4.11 -28.21
C GLY A 421 11.68 -2.85 -29.05
N ALA A 422 10.53 -2.18 -28.93
CA ALA A 422 10.16 -0.99 -29.69
C ALA A 422 10.26 0.27 -28.82
N LYS A 423 10.56 1.40 -29.46
CA LYS A 423 10.47 2.70 -28.78
C LYS A 423 9.00 3.01 -28.45
N PRO A 424 8.66 3.39 -27.21
CA PRO A 424 7.32 3.89 -26.88
C PRO A 424 6.94 5.09 -27.73
N THR A 425 5.67 5.15 -28.15
CA THR A 425 5.11 6.33 -28.84
C THR A 425 4.89 7.48 -27.87
N ASP A 426 4.77 8.71 -28.37
CA ASP A 426 4.46 9.88 -27.53
C ASP A 426 3.16 9.70 -26.73
N ASN A 427 2.15 9.04 -27.32
CA ASN A 427 0.91 8.70 -26.62
C ASN A 427 1.13 7.68 -25.48
N ALA A 428 2.01 6.70 -25.66
CA ALA A 428 2.35 5.75 -24.61
C ALA A 428 3.12 6.43 -23.46
N VAL A 429 4.04 7.34 -23.79
CA VAL A 429 4.78 8.15 -22.80
C VAL A 429 3.82 9.06 -22.03
N ALA A 430 2.90 9.74 -22.72
CA ALA A 430 1.88 10.56 -22.08
C ALA A 430 0.97 9.71 -21.17
N GLY A 431 0.60 8.50 -21.59
CA GLY A 431 -0.15 7.54 -20.77
C GLY A 431 0.60 7.14 -19.50
N LEU A 432 1.90 6.84 -19.59
CA LEU A 432 2.72 6.55 -18.41
C LEU A 432 2.76 7.72 -17.43
N PHE A 433 2.90 8.96 -17.91
CA PHE A 433 2.90 10.14 -17.04
C PHE A 433 1.52 10.40 -16.43
N ALA A 434 0.43 10.21 -17.18
CA ALA A 434 -0.92 10.27 -16.61
C ALA A 434 -1.14 9.19 -15.54
N ALA A 435 -0.62 7.97 -15.74
CA ALA A 435 -0.66 6.92 -14.72
C ALA A 435 0.16 7.28 -13.47
N PHE A 436 1.32 7.91 -13.66
CA PHE A 436 2.13 8.43 -12.56
C PHE A 436 1.40 9.51 -11.77
N GLU A 437 0.70 10.43 -12.43
CA GLU A 437 -0.10 11.45 -11.75
C GLU A 437 -1.31 10.85 -11.01
N ALA A 438 -1.92 9.79 -11.55
CA ALA A 438 -3.10 9.15 -10.98
C ALA A 438 -2.78 8.16 -9.83
N ALA A 439 -1.61 7.51 -9.85
CA ALA A 439 -1.15 6.62 -8.79
C ALA A 439 0.28 6.94 -8.35
N PRO A 440 0.51 8.15 -7.82
CA PRO A 440 1.86 8.56 -7.48
C PRO A 440 2.37 7.84 -6.22
N GLN A 441 1.56 7.07 -5.50
CA GLN A 441 2.00 6.19 -4.43
C GLN A 441 2.74 4.93 -4.93
N ASP A 442 2.59 4.56 -6.21
CA ASP A 442 3.17 3.34 -6.77
C ASP A 442 4.66 3.54 -7.13
N ILE A 443 5.54 2.78 -6.47
CA ILE A 443 6.99 2.88 -6.65
C ILE A 443 7.42 2.41 -8.05
N ASP A 444 6.79 1.37 -8.60
CA ASP A 444 7.16 0.84 -9.91
C ASP A 444 6.77 1.82 -11.02
N VAL A 445 5.62 2.46 -10.91
CA VAL A 445 5.20 3.53 -11.83
C VAL A 445 6.16 4.72 -11.74
N ARG A 446 6.58 5.11 -10.54
CA ARG A 446 7.61 6.15 -10.35
C ARG A 446 8.94 5.80 -10.99
N LEU A 447 9.42 4.57 -10.80
CA LEU A 447 10.68 4.12 -11.39
C LEU A 447 10.60 4.14 -12.93
N LYS A 448 9.48 3.70 -13.51
CA LYS A 448 9.22 3.78 -14.96
C LYS A 448 9.19 5.22 -15.46
N ALA A 449 8.43 6.10 -14.81
CA ALA A 449 8.35 7.52 -15.17
C ALA A 449 9.71 8.21 -15.03
N GLY A 450 10.45 7.94 -13.95
CA GLY A 450 11.79 8.45 -13.70
C GLY A 450 12.78 8.06 -14.80
N ARG A 451 12.81 6.78 -15.19
CA ARG A 451 13.61 6.30 -16.32
C ARG A 451 13.22 6.99 -17.64
N GLN A 452 11.92 7.13 -17.91
CA GLN A 452 11.43 7.81 -19.12
C GLN A 452 11.80 9.30 -19.14
N TYR A 453 11.75 10.00 -18.01
CA TYR A 453 12.21 11.38 -17.89
C TYR A 453 13.73 11.50 -18.15
N LEU A 454 14.54 10.59 -17.60
CA LEU A 454 15.98 10.53 -17.87
C LEU A 454 16.26 10.31 -19.37
N ALA A 455 15.54 9.37 -20.00
CA ALA A 455 15.63 9.10 -21.44
C ALA A 455 15.24 10.31 -22.31
N SER A 456 14.37 11.18 -21.80
CA SER A 456 13.92 12.40 -22.47
C SER A 456 14.78 13.62 -22.11
N GLY A 457 15.85 13.46 -21.31
CA GLY A 457 16.69 14.56 -20.82
C GLY A 457 16.02 15.49 -19.80
N ASN A 458 14.83 15.13 -19.29
CA ASN A 458 14.07 15.93 -18.34
C ASN A 458 14.52 15.66 -16.90
N ALA A 459 15.58 16.34 -16.47
CA ALA A 459 16.13 16.19 -15.13
C ALA A 459 15.13 16.57 -14.01
N ALA A 460 14.27 17.56 -14.24
CA ALA A 460 13.28 18.00 -13.26
C ALA A 460 12.21 16.92 -13.02
N GLY A 461 11.67 16.34 -14.10
CA GLY A 461 10.73 15.22 -14.03
C GLY A 461 11.35 13.98 -13.39
N ALA A 462 12.61 13.67 -13.70
CA ALA A 462 13.32 12.55 -13.08
C ALA A 462 13.46 12.73 -11.56
N LYS A 463 13.78 13.94 -11.09
CA LYS A 463 13.81 14.28 -9.65
C LYS A 463 12.43 14.14 -9.00
N LEU A 464 11.38 14.62 -9.66
CA LEU A 464 10.01 14.52 -9.18
C LEU A 464 9.55 13.06 -8.99
N ALA A 465 9.90 12.19 -9.94
CA ALA A 465 9.51 10.78 -9.89
C ALA A 465 10.35 9.98 -8.88
N LEU A 466 11.68 10.13 -8.91
CA LEU A 466 12.62 9.30 -8.14
C LEU A 466 12.90 9.81 -6.73
N GLY A 467 12.72 11.11 -6.47
CA GLY A 467 12.97 11.72 -5.15
C GLY A 467 12.22 11.00 -4.03
N PRO A 468 10.88 10.86 -4.12
CA PRO A 468 10.11 10.16 -3.10
C PRO A 468 10.49 8.68 -2.93
N VAL A 469 10.98 8.02 -3.98
CA VAL A 469 11.51 6.64 -3.88
C VAL A 469 12.80 6.62 -3.04
N ALA A 470 13.70 7.57 -3.28
CA ALA A 470 14.97 7.67 -2.57
C ALA A 470 14.81 7.92 -1.06
N TYR A 471 13.73 8.59 -0.65
CA TYR A 471 13.43 8.89 0.77
C TYR A 471 12.33 8.00 1.37
N HIS A 472 11.90 6.95 0.66
CA HIS A 472 10.80 6.10 1.12
C HIS A 472 11.15 5.40 2.45
N PRO A 473 10.35 5.55 3.52
CA PRO A 473 10.64 5.01 4.87
C PRO A 473 10.94 3.51 4.93
N HIS A 474 10.37 2.76 3.99
CA HIS A 474 10.52 1.31 3.83
C HIS A 474 11.07 0.93 2.44
N GLY A 475 11.78 1.84 1.76
CA GLY A 475 12.17 1.64 0.35
C GLY A 475 13.31 0.63 0.12
N GLY A 476 14.07 0.26 1.16
CA GLY A 476 15.14 -0.74 1.07
C GLY A 476 16.12 -0.49 -0.09
N GLU A 477 16.46 -1.55 -0.82
CA GLU A 477 17.37 -1.48 -1.98
C GLU A 477 16.87 -0.52 -3.08
N LEU A 478 15.55 -0.34 -3.24
CA LEU A 478 15.00 0.59 -4.23
C LEU A 478 15.28 2.05 -3.86
N ALA A 479 15.25 2.38 -2.57
CA ALA A 479 15.62 3.72 -2.09
C ALA A 479 17.11 4.01 -2.31
N GLU A 480 17.97 3.01 -2.05
CA GLU A 480 19.42 3.10 -2.32
C GLU A 480 19.69 3.29 -3.82
N MET A 481 19.02 2.50 -4.66
CA MET A 481 19.09 2.61 -6.12
C MET A 481 18.67 4.01 -6.59
N ALA A 482 17.50 4.49 -6.17
CA ALA A 482 17.00 5.82 -6.53
C ALA A 482 17.94 6.94 -6.05
N SER A 483 18.51 6.82 -4.85
CA SER A 483 19.51 7.75 -4.32
C SER A 483 20.78 7.80 -5.19
N ALA A 484 21.30 6.65 -5.61
CA ALA A 484 22.47 6.57 -6.49
C ALA A 484 22.21 7.20 -7.87
N ILE A 485 21.02 6.97 -8.44
CA ILE A 485 20.61 7.56 -9.72
C ILE A 485 20.50 9.08 -9.59
N LEU A 486 19.85 9.58 -8.54
CA LEU A 486 19.70 11.03 -8.31
C LEU A 486 21.03 11.73 -8.07
N LYS A 487 21.96 11.08 -7.36
CA LYS A 487 23.33 11.58 -7.22
C LYS A 487 24.04 11.66 -8.57
N THR A 488 23.97 10.60 -9.38
CA THR A 488 24.55 10.60 -10.73
C THR A 488 23.92 11.68 -11.61
N LEU A 489 22.62 11.91 -11.49
CA LEU A 489 21.90 12.97 -12.22
C LEU A 489 22.44 14.36 -11.84
N ALA A 490 22.69 14.60 -10.55
CA ALA A 490 23.25 15.86 -10.06
C ALA A 490 24.70 16.08 -10.52
N ASP A 491 25.52 15.04 -10.46
CA ASP A 491 26.97 15.14 -10.72
C ASP A 491 27.31 15.10 -12.22
N LYS A 492 26.56 14.32 -13.02
CA LYS A 492 26.94 13.93 -14.39
C LYS A 492 25.81 14.08 -15.42
N GLY A 493 24.62 14.52 -15.03
CA GLY A 493 23.49 14.76 -15.93
C GLY A 493 22.70 13.51 -16.34
N ALA A 494 21.61 13.74 -17.09
CA ALA A 494 20.61 12.71 -17.40
C ALA A 494 21.12 11.47 -18.17
N PRO A 495 22.01 11.59 -19.18
CA PRO A 495 22.53 10.42 -19.90
C PRO A 495 23.33 9.45 -19.02
N ALA A 496 24.13 9.99 -18.10
CA ALA A 496 24.90 9.18 -17.16
C ALA A 496 23.97 8.51 -16.12
N ALA A 497 22.97 9.24 -15.63
CA ALA A 497 21.98 8.71 -14.70
C ALA A 497 21.09 7.63 -15.32
N LEU A 498 20.74 7.73 -16.62
CA LEU A 498 20.03 6.68 -17.34
C LEU A 498 20.87 5.40 -17.43
N SER A 499 22.15 5.54 -17.80
CA SER A 499 23.07 4.39 -17.85
C SER A 499 23.21 3.72 -16.48
N GLU A 500 23.26 4.53 -15.40
CA GLU A 500 23.32 4.03 -14.03
C GLU A 500 22.03 3.32 -13.62
N PHE A 501 20.86 3.88 -13.98
CA PHE A 501 19.56 3.24 -13.77
C PHE A 501 19.54 1.85 -14.41
N ASP A 502 19.91 1.75 -15.69
CA ASP A 502 19.87 0.50 -16.43
C ASP A 502 20.86 -0.54 -15.88
N ARG A 503 22.04 -0.10 -15.42
CA ARG A 503 23.02 -0.95 -14.74
C ARG A 503 22.47 -1.53 -13.44
N LEU A 504 21.94 -0.68 -12.56
CA LEU A 504 21.42 -1.10 -11.25
C LEU A 504 20.19 -1.99 -11.38
N LYS A 505 19.28 -1.69 -12.32
CA LYS A 505 18.13 -2.56 -12.63
C LYS A 505 18.60 -3.96 -13.03
N LYS A 506 19.57 -4.05 -13.93
CA LYS A 506 20.12 -5.33 -14.39
C LYS A 506 20.78 -6.11 -13.24
N GLU A 507 21.54 -5.44 -12.38
CA GLU A 507 22.16 -6.07 -11.21
C GLU A 507 21.12 -6.64 -10.24
N ALA A 508 20.01 -5.94 -10.02
CA ALA A 508 18.90 -6.43 -9.20
C ALA A 508 18.26 -7.69 -9.83
N GLU A 509 17.97 -7.66 -11.13
CA GLU A 509 17.39 -8.80 -11.85
C GLU A 509 18.31 -10.04 -11.83
N ASP A 510 19.62 -9.84 -11.97
CA ASP A 510 20.59 -10.94 -11.96
C ASP A 510 20.74 -11.55 -10.55
N LYS A 511 20.74 -10.73 -9.50
CA LYS A 511 20.71 -11.19 -8.10
C LYS A 511 19.46 -12.03 -7.80
N GLU A 512 18.30 -11.61 -8.28
CA GLU A 512 17.05 -12.36 -8.09
C GLU A 512 17.11 -13.73 -8.77
N LYS A 513 17.61 -13.80 -10.01
CA LYS A 513 17.82 -15.06 -10.73
C LYS A 513 18.81 -15.98 -10.02
N GLU A 514 19.90 -15.45 -9.48
CA GLU A 514 20.85 -16.24 -8.70
C GLU A 514 20.26 -16.76 -7.40
N ALA A 515 19.48 -15.94 -6.68
CA ALA A 515 18.79 -16.36 -5.47
C ALA A 515 17.76 -17.46 -5.75
N ALA A 516 17.04 -17.37 -6.86
CA ALA A 516 16.11 -18.40 -7.31
C ALA A 516 16.83 -19.72 -7.63
N LYS A 517 17.97 -19.66 -8.32
CA LYS A 517 18.80 -20.85 -8.63
C LYS A 517 19.39 -21.54 -7.39
N LYS A 518 19.69 -20.80 -6.33
CA LYS A 518 20.22 -21.38 -5.08
C LYS A 518 19.14 -22.08 -4.24
N LYS A 519 17.87 -21.77 -4.47
CA LYS A 519 16.72 -22.34 -3.77
C LYS A 519 16.06 -23.50 -4.53
N ALA A 520 16.25 -23.58 -5.85
CA ALA A 520 15.88 -24.70 -6.70
C ALA A 520 16.91 -25.82 -6.61
#